data_AF-A0A250G323-F1
#
_entry.id   AF-A0A250G323-F1
#
_cell.length_a   1.000
_cell.length_b   1.000
_cell.length_c   1.000
_cell.angle_alpha   90.00
_cell.angle_beta   90.00
_cell.angle_gamma   90.00
#
_symmetry.space_group_name_H-M   'P 1'
#
loop_
_entity.id
_entity.type
_entity.pdbx_description
1 polymer ?
#
loop_
_entity_poly.entity_id
_entity_poly.type
_entity_poly.pdbx_seq_one_letter_code
_entity_poly.pdbx_strand_id
1 'polypeptide(L)'
;MKQKFFSRWFAIGMIAAALVMTGCSKDDKNDEPKLNNAVMIDGETKPIVKAKIDKSDLAENNYDIYILLSEGEYVRIMGSKQHHDGQTTDLIKKEPKREGWYWAVEYSKSGEIIFDAYAQLDTFYPVFQSGTLYLKRLDDVDEQPVFEIELKNGKVKGEGDYGDGKEHTISLYYKGKLELIEL
;
A
#
# COMPACT_ATOMS: atom_id res chain seq x y z
N MET A 1 -19.27 40.19 -40.85
CA MET A 1 -17.93 39.89 -41.42
C MET A 1 -17.51 38.54 -40.87
N LYS A 2 -17.37 37.53 -41.74
CA LYS A 2 -17.09 36.13 -41.36
C LYS A 2 -15.57 35.93 -41.27
N GLN A 3 -15.06 35.47 -40.13
CA GLN A 3 -13.76 34.84 -40.04
C GLN A 3 -13.93 33.47 -39.37
N LYS A 4 -14.00 32.44 -40.22
CA LYS A 4 -13.58 31.08 -39.89
C LYS A 4 -12.07 31.13 -39.63
N PHE A 5 -11.49 30.34 -38.73
CA PHE A 5 -10.22 29.63 -38.99
C PHE A 5 -9.94 28.64 -37.83
N PHE A 6 -10.03 27.35 -38.17
CA PHE A 6 -9.23 26.19 -37.73
C PHE A 6 -9.37 25.59 -36.31
N SER A 7 -10.09 24.46 -36.33
CA SER A 7 -9.91 23.25 -35.53
C SER A 7 -8.44 22.92 -35.21
N ARG A 8 -8.17 22.63 -33.93
CA ARG A 8 -7.23 21.59 -33.51
C ARG A 8 -7.86 20.80 -32.37
N TRP A 9 -8.44 19.66 -32.73
CA TRP A 9 -8.66 18.57 -31.78
C TRP A 9 -7.33 18.20 -31.12
N PHE A 10 -7.23 18.33 -29.80
CA PHE A 10 -6.31 17.52 -29.01
C PHE A 10 -7.09 16.28 -28.55
N ALA A 11 -7.03 15.21 -29.33
CA ALA A 11 -7.37 13.89 -28.85
C ALA A 11 -6.20 13.43 -27.97
N ILE A 12 -6.37 13.49 -26.65
CA ILE A 12 -5.45 12.86 -25.70
C ILE A 12 -5.66 11.36 -25.87
N GLY A 13 -4.71 10.70 -26.53
CA GLY A 13 -4.72 9.26 -26.70
C GLY A 13 -4.60 8.57 -25.35
N MET A 14 -5.64 7.81 -24.97
CA MET A 14 -5.51 6.81 -23.91
C MET A 14 -4.61 5.69 -24.42
N ILE A 15 -3.41 5.58 -23.87
CA ILE A 15 -2.58 4.39 -24.03
C ILE A 15 -3.20 3.33 -23.13
N ALA A 16 -4.12 2.54 -23.68
CA ALA A 16 -4.53 1.29 -23.06
C ALA A 16 -3.31 0.35 -23.14
N ALA A 17 -2.65 0.12 -22.00
CA ALA A 17 -1.67 -0.95 -21.89
C ALA A 17 -2.42 -2.28 -22.05
N ALA A 18 -2.29 -2.91 -23.22
CA ALA A 18 -2.83 -4.25 -23.44
C ALA A 18 -1.98 -5.25 -22.65
N LEU A 19 -2.56 -5.82 -21.58
CA LEU A 19 -2.04 -7.01 -20.92
C LEU A 19 -2.11 -8.18 -21.90
N VAL A 20 -0.95 -8.65 -22.35
CA VAL A 20 -0.84 -9.86 -23.17
C VAL A 20 -0.98 -11.07 -22.24
N MET A 21 -2.15 -11.71 -22.26
CA MET A 21 -2.33 -13.03 -21.65
C MET A 21 -1.80 -14.10 -22.61
N THR A 22 -0.51 -14.42 -22.51
CA THR A 22 0.06 -15.60 -23.18
C THR A 22 -0.45 -16.87 -22.51
N GLY A 23 -1.55 -17.41 -23.04
CA GLY A 23 -1.97 -18.77 -22.74
C GLY A 23 -1.16 -19.78 -23.56
N CYS A 24 -0.39 -20.64 -22.86
CA CYS A 24 -0.22 -22.08 -23.10
C CYS A 24 1.01 -22.63 -22.35
N SER A 25 0.79 -23.32 -21.23
CA SER A 25 1.22 -24.71 -21.03
C SER A 25 0.77 -25.18 -19.65
N LYS A 26 0.33 -26.44 -19.58
CA LYS A 26 0.03 -27.14 -18.34
C LYS A 26 1.27 -27.14 -17.44
N ASP A 27 1.15 -26.52 -16.27
CA ASP A 27 1.83 -26.81 -15.00
C ASP A 27 1.29 -25.80 -13.98
N ASP A 28 0.94 -26.24 -12.77
CA ASP A 28 0.44 -25.41 -11.68
C ASP A 28 1.38 -24.22 -11.42
N LYS A 29 1.03 -23.05 -11.93
CA LYS A 29 1.72 -21.79 -11.63
C LYS A 29 0.69 -20.79 -11.19
N ASN A 30 0.71 -20.54 -9.88
CA ASN A 30 0.11 -19.37 -9.27
C ASN A 30 0.88 -18.15 -9.82
N ASP A 31 0.51 -17.70 -11.02
CA ASP A 31 1.08 -16.53 -11.70
C ASP A 31 0.51 -15.25 -11.04
N GLU A 32 0.85 -15.05 -9.77
CA GLU A 32 0.63 -13.76 -9.11
C GLU A 32 1.47 -12.69 -9.82
N PRO A 33 0.90 -11.51 -10.13
CA PRO A 33 1.63 -10.45 -10.78
C PRO A 33 2.80 -10.00 -9.90
N LYS A 34 4.03 -10.12 -10.41
CA LYS A 34 5.21 -9.57 -9.75
C LYS A 34 5.17 -8.05 -9.81
N LEU A 35 4.82 -7.42 -8.68
CA LEU A 35 4.90 -5.98 -8.52
C LEU A 35 6.35 -5.54 -8.36
N ASN A 36 6.71 -4.40 -8.96
CA ASN A 36 8.00 -3.75 -8.77
C ASN A 36 7.75 -2.28 -8.45
N ASN A 37 7.95 -1.87 -7.19
CA ASN A 37 7.67 -0.52 -6.70
C ASN A 37 6.29 0.01 -7.14
N ALA A 38 5.26 -0.79 -6.87
CA ALA A 38 3.88 -0.54 -7.28
C ALA A 38 2.90 -1.09 -6.24
N VAL A 39 1.67 -0.59 -6.31
CA VAL A 39 0.53 -1.06 -5.51
C VAL A 39 -0.57 -1.49 -6.46
N MET A 40 -1.15 -2.66 -6.26
CA MET A 40 -2.33 -3.12 -6.96
C MET A 40 -3.52 -3.07 -6.01
N ILE A 41 -4.56 -2.32 -6.34
CA ILE A 41 -5.79 -2.20 -5.56
C ILE A 41 -6.96 -2.54 -6.47
N ASP A 42 -7.78 -3.51 -6.05
CA ASP A 42 -8.95 -3.98 -6.82
C ASP A 42 -8.63 -4.37 -8.28
N GLY A 43 -7.45 -4.96 -8.48
CA GLY A 43 -6.92 -5.36 -9.79
C GLY A 43 -6.32 -4.21 -10.62
N GLU A 44 -6.41 -2.96 -10.17
CA GLU A 44 -5.76 -1.81 -10.81
C GLU A 44 -4.35 -1.63 -10.26
N THR A 45 -3.32 -1.70 -11.14
CA THR A 45 -1.94 -1.41 -10.75
C THR A 45 -1.66 0.09 -10.82
N LYS A 46 -1.17 0.63 -9.71
CA LYS A 46 -0.83 2.04 -9.50
C LYS A 46 0.67 2.20 -9.21
N PRO A 47 1.36 3.16 -9.85
CA PRO A 47 2.76 3.43 -9.54
C PRO A 47 2.88 4.09 -8.17
N ILE A 48 3.99 3.83 -7.49
CA ILE A 48 4.36 4.58 -6.28
C ILE A 48 5.05 5.88 -6.71
N VAL A 49 4.46 7.02 -6.36
CA VAL A 49 5.02 8.34 -6.66
C VAL A 49 6.08 8.72 -5.64
N LYS A 50 5.85 8.41 -4.37
CA LYS A 50 6.72 8.77 -3.25
C LYS A 50 6.47 7.86 -2.07
N ALA A 51 7.49 7.66 -1.25
CA ALA A 51 7.37 6.91 -0.01
C ALA A 51 8.02 7.69 1.12
N LYS A 52 7.36 7.73 2.28
CA LYS A 52 7.74 8.54 3.44
C LYS A 52 7.66 7.73 4.72
N ILE A 53 8.38 8.16 5.74
CA ILE A 53 8.26 7.62 7.10
C ILE A 53 8.35 8.74 8.13
N ASP A 54 7.52 8.68 9.17
CA ASP A 54 7.58 9.62 10.28
C ASP A 54 8.90 9.45 11.07
N LYS A 55 9.61 10.56 11.27
CA LYS A 55 10.92 10.58 11.90
C LYS A 55 10.85 10.38 13.41
N SER A 56 9.85 10.93 14.09
CA SER A 56 9.64 10.76 15.53
C SER A 56 9.32 9.31 15.85
N ASP A 57 8.38 8.71 15.13
CA ASP A 57 7.98 7.32 15.34
C ASP A 57 9.15 6.37 15.06
N LEU A 58 9.93 6.65 13.99
CA LEU A 58 11.12 5.88 13.68
C LEU A 58 12.18 5.95 14.79
N ALA A 59 12.35 7.11 15.43
CA ALA A 59 13.26 7.28 16.56
C ALA A 59 12.82 6.46 17.79
N GLU A 60 11.51 6.22 17.92
CA GLU A 60 10.91 5.35 18.95
C GLU A 60 10.83 3.87 18.54
N ASN A 61 11.46 3.50 17.41
CA ASN A 61 11.43 2.16 16.83
C ASN A 61 10.03 1.70 16.36
N ASN A 62 9.14 2.64 16.08
CA ASN A 62 7.88 2.40 15.38
C ASN A 62 8.02 2.76 13.90
N TYR A 63 7.17 2.18 13.06
CA TYR A 63 7.14 2.45 11.64
C TYR A 63 5.78 3.07 11.31
N ASP A 64 5.78 4.32 10.88
CA ASP A 64 4.62 4.98 10.27
C ASP A 64 4.96 5.35 8.82
N ILE A 65 4.62 4.45 7.90
CA ILE A 65 5.07 4.51 6.52
C ILE A 65 3.91 4.95 5.63
N TYR A 66 4.16 5.92 4.76
CA TYR A 66 3.20 6.40 3.77
C TYR A 66 3.70 6.09 2.36
N ILE A 67 2.92 5.33 1.60
CA ILE A 67 3.14 5.03 0.18
C ILE A 67 2.15 5.87 -0.65
N LEU A 68 2.65 6.92 -1.28
CA LEU A 68 1.83 7.89 -2.03
C LEU A 68 1.67 7.41 -3.48
N LEU A 69 0.42 7.36 -3.95
CA LEU A 69 0.06 6.88 -5.30
C LEU A 69 -0.34 8.05 -6.22
N SER A 70 -0.94 9.10 -5.65
CA SER A 70 -1.19 10.38 -6.30
C SER A 70 -1.47 11.46 -5.26
N GLU A 71 -1.85 12.67 -5.68
CA GLU A 71 -2.34 13.70 -4.77
C GLU A 71 -3.58 13.20 -4.02
N GLY A 72 -3.52 13.18 -2.68
CA GLY A 72 -4.62 12.72 -1.83
C GLY A 72 -4.92 11.22 -1.88
N GLU A 73 -4.06 10.38 -2.47
CA GLU A 73 -4.23 8.92 -2.52
C GLU A 73 -2.97 8.23 -1.99
N TYR A 74 -3.10 7.45 -0.91
CA TYR A 74 -1.97 6.80 -0.25
C TYR A 74 -2.37 5.53 0.49
N VAL A 75 -1.38 4.66 0.70
CA VAL A 75 -1.45 3.54 1.64
C VAL A 75 -0.58 3.88 2.84
N ARG A 76 -1.16 3.87 4.05
CA ARG A 76 -0.41 3.99 5.30
C ARG A 76 -0.19 2.60 5.90
N ILE A 77 1.02 2.34 6.35
CA ILE A 77 1.41 1.06 6.93
C ILE A 77 2.09 1.34 8.26
N MET A 78 1.52 0.78 9.33
CA MET A 78 2.07 0.87 10.67
C MET A 78 2.70 -0.44 11.09
N GLY A 79 3.73 -0.35 11.93
CA GLY A 79 4.37 -1.49 12.56
C GLY A 79 5.41 -1.04 13.58
N SER A 80 6.22 -1.99 14.02
CA SER A 80 7.29 -1.72 14.99
C SER A 80 8.49 -2.61 14.74
N LYS A 81 9.67 -2.06 15.00
CA LYS A 81 10.95 -2.74 14.76
C LYS A 81 11.05 -4.04 15.53
N GLN A 82 10.64 -4.05 16.80
CA GLN A 82 10.76 -5.20 17.68
C GLN A 82 9.95 -6.42 17.20
N HIS A 83 8.86 -6.16 16.47
CA HIS A 83 7.82 -7.15 16.25
C HIS A 83 7.55 -7.49 14.80
N HIS A 84 7.92 -6.61 13.87
CA HIS A 84 7.58 -6.73 12.46
C HIS A 84 8.82 -6.69 11.56
N ASP A 85 9.94 -6.12 12.02
CA ASP A 85 11.13 -5.96 11.19
C ASP A 85 11.74 -7.30 10.78
N GLY A 86 11.86 -7.51 9.47
CA GLY A 86 12.32 -8.75 8.86
C GLY A 86 11.37 -9.93 9.03
N GLN A 87 10.15 -9.73 9.53
CA GLN A 87 9.17 -10.78 9.77
C GLN A 87 7.96 -10.64 8.86
N THR A 88 7.41 -11.79 8.43
CA THR A 88 6.13 -11.83 7.71
C THR A 88 5.01 -11.98 8.71
N THR A 89 4.16 -10.96 8.78
CA THR A 89 2.99 -10.85 9.63
C THR A 89 1.74 -11.39 8.92
N ASP A 90 0.98 -12.23 9.61
CA ASP A 90 -0.34 -12.71 9.17
C ASP A 90 -1.40 -11.65 9.47
N LEU A 91 -1.99 -11.06 8.43
CA LEU A 91 -2.94 -9.96 8.56
C LEU A 91 -4.35 -10.41 8.97
N ILE A 92 -4.59 -11.72 9.08
CA ILE A 92 -5.91 -12.29 9.40
C ILE A 92 -6.19 -12.29 10.91
N LYS A 93 -5.16 -12.02 11.72
CA LYS A 93 -5.25 -12.12 13.19
C LYS A 93 -4.92 -10.80 13.85
N LYS A 94 -5.69 -10.50 14.90
CA LYS A 94 -5.26 -9.55 15.92
C LYS A 94 -4.01 -10.08 16.60
N GLU A 95 -3.15 -9.17 17.01
CA GLU A 95 -1.90 -9.50 17.70
C GLU A 95 -2.10 -9.53 19.20
N PRO A 96 -1.37 -10.40 19.93
CA PRO A 96 -1.46 -10.44 21.38
C PRO A 96 -1.02 -9.12 22.00
N LYS A 97 -1.62 -8.77 23.14
CA LYS A 97 -1.31 -7.54 23.86
C LYS A 97 0.18 -7.49 24.21
N ARG A 98 0.82 -6.37 23.85
CA ARG A 98 2.26 -6.14 23.99
C ARG A 98 2.58 -4.64 23.95
N GLU A 99 3.84 -4.33 24.25
CA GLU A 99 4.41 -3.00 24.07
C GLU A 99 4.73 -2.74 22.59
N GLY A 100 4.85 -1.47 22.21
CA GLY A 100 5.11 -1.04 20.84
C GLY A 100 3.87 -1.07 19.94
N TRP A 101 4.05 -0.61 18.70
CA TRP A 101 2.95 -0.55 17.75
C TRP A 101 2.56 -1.92 17.20
N TYR A 102 1.26 -2.05 16.94
CA TYR A 102 0.64 -3.15 16.22
C TYR A 102 0.67 -2.88 14.71
N TRP A 103 0.53 -3.90 13.88
CA TRP A 103 0.40 -3.65 12.44
C TRP A 103 -0.92 -2.91 12.14
N ALA A 104 -0.86 -1.97 11.21
CA ALA A 104 -2.03 -1.36 10.58
C ALA A 104 -1.80 -1.21 9.08
N VAL A 105 -2.87 -1.30 8.30
CA VAL A 105 -2.86 -0.95 6.87
C VAL A 105 -4.12 -0.16 6.56
N GLU A 106 -3.94 1.08 6.15
CA GLU A 106 -4.99 1.98 5.71
C GLU A 106 -4.79 2.31 4.23
N TYR A 107 -5.87 2.35 3.47
CA TYR A 107 -5.90 2.95 2.16
C TYR A 107 -6.88 4.12 2.15
N SER A 108 -6.36 5.29 1.82
CA SER A 108 -7.10 6.55 1.79
C SER A 108 -7.03 7.17 0.40
N LYS A 109 -8.16 7.73 -0.05
CA LYS A 109 -8.30 8.37 -1.35
C LYS A 109 -9.23 9.58 -1.27
N SER A 110 -8.76 10.71 -1.80
CA SER A 110 -9.54 11.96 -1.87
C SER A 110 -10.06 12.45 -0.51
N GLY A 111 -9.30 12.18 0.56
CA GLY A 111 -9.67 12.55 1.93
C GLY A 111 -10.62 11.58 2.63
N GLU A 112 -10.96 10.46 1.99
CA GLU A 112 -11.80 9.40 2.56
C GLU A 112 -10.96 8.15 2.85
N ILE A 113 -11.22 7.50 3.98
CA ILE A 113 -10.69 6.17 4.30
C ILE A 113 -11.50 5.15 3.51
N ILE A 114 -10.85 4.44 2.59
CA ILE A 114 -11.48 3.37 1.82
C ILE A 114 -11.51 2.09 2.64
N PHE A 115 -10.41 1.79 3.33
CA PHE A 115 -10.37 0.80 4.40
C PHE A 115 -9.24 1.15 5.40
N ASP A 116 -9.44 0.76 6.65
CA ASP A 116 -8.45 0.81 7.72
C ASP A 116 -8.54 -0.49 8.54
N ALA A 117 -7.47 -1.27 8.56
CA ALA A 117 -7.38 -2.51 9.32
C ALA A 117 -6.22 -2.45 10.30
N TYR A 118 -6.48 -2.90 11.53
CA TYR A 118 -5.56 -2.71 12.66
C TYR A 118 -5.51 -3.94 13.56
N ALA A 119 -4.34 -4.33 14.02
CA ALA A 119 -4.15 -5.59 14.75
C ALA A 119 -4.42 -5.54 16.25
N GLN A 120 -4.60 -4.35 16.84
CA GLN A 120 -4.71 -4.24 18.29
C GLN A 120 -5.99 -4.91 18.82
N LEU A 121 -5.82 -5.74 19.86
CA LEU A 121 -6.92 -6.33 20.62
C LEU A 121 -7.81 -5.26 21.27
N ASP A 122 -9.05 -5.65 21.58
CA ASP A 122 -10.05 -4.80 22.24
C ASP A 122 -10.42 -3.53 21.45
N THR A 123 -10.18 -3.53 20.14
CA THR A 123 -10.62 -2.49 19.21
C THR A 123 -11.65 -3.03 18.21
N PHE A 124 -12.49 -2.15 17.66
CA PHE A 124 -13.49 -2.52 16.66
C PHE A 124 -12.96 -2.50 15.21
N TYR A 125 -11.70 -2.13 15.01
CA TYR A 125 -11.08 -2.18 13.69
C TYR A 125 -11.17 -3.59 13.09
N PRO A 126 -11.46 -3.72 11.79
CA PRO A 126 -11.38 -5.00 11.13
C PRO A 126 -9.92 -5.49 11.05
N VAL A 127 -9.79 -6.77 10.72
CA VAL A 127 -8.54 -7.37 10.21
C VAL A 127 -8.76 -7.78 8.76
N PHE A 128 -7.70 -8.20 8.09
CA PHE A 128 -7.85 -8.74 6.74
C PHE A 128 -8.54 -10.11 6.79
N GLN A 129 -9.24 -10.45 5.71
CA GLN A 129 -9.76 -11.79 5.44
C GLN A 129 -8.68 -12.70 4.86
N SER A 130 -7.68 -12.13 4.19
CA SER A 130 -6.47 -12.82 3.72
C SER A 130 -5.29 -11.86 3.60
N GLY A 131 -4.09 -12.41 3.59
CA GLY A 131 -2.88 -11.70 3.18
C GLY A 131 -1.81 -11.65 4.27
N THR A 132 -0.63 -11.21 3.86
CA THR A 132 0.54 -11.08 4.73
C THR A 132 1.24 -9.76 4.48
N LEU A 133 1.87 -9.22 5.52
CA LEU A 133 2.70 -8.02 5.46
C LEU A 133 4.13 -8.35 5.89
N TYR A 134 5.10 -7.95 5.08
CA TYR A 134 6.52 -7.98 5.41
C TYR A 134 7.05 -6.56 5.46
N LEU A 135 7.77 -6.23 6.53
CA LEU A 135 8.44 -4.95 6.73
C LEU A 135 9.89 -5.21 7.08
N LYS A 136 10.84 -4.57 6.40
CA LYS A 136 12.25 -4.65 6.78
C LYS A 136 13.00 -3.37 6.48
N ARG A 137 13.63 -2.78 7.50
CA ARG A 137 14.68 -1.78 7.31
C ARG A 137 15.96 -2.47 6.86
N LEU A 138 16.52 -1.99 5.75
CA LEU A 138 17.68 -2.58 5.10
C LEU A 138 18.97 -1.83 5.42
N ASP A 139 18.93 -0.51 5.34
CA ASP A 139 20.11 0.36 5.45
C ASP A 139 19.68 1.83 5.67
N ASP A 140 20.64 2.73 5.83
CA ASP A 140 20.47 4.18 5.75
C ASP A 140 21.38 4.76 4.67
N VAL A 141 20.79 5.39 3.64
CA VAL A 141 21.53 5.92 2.48
C VAL A 141 21.17 7.39 2.27
N ASP A 142 22.17 8.26 2.36
CA ASP A 142 22.00 9.73 2.34
C ASP A 142 21.02 10.21 3.41
N GLU A 143 21.21 9.72 4.65
CA GLU A 143 20.39 10.02 5.83
C GLU A 143 18.91 9.60 5.73
N GLN A 144 18.55 8.84 4.70
CA GLN A 144 17.21 8.28 4.52
C GLN A 144 17.22 6.77 4.74
N PRO A 145 16.26 6.23 5.52
CA PRO A 145 16.17 4.80 5.70
C PRO A 145 15.70 4.10 4.43
N VAL A 146 16.32 2.96 4.13
CA VAL A 146 15.94 2.08 3.02
C VAL A 146 15.11 0.95 3.58
N PHE A 147 13.95 0.70 2.99
CA PHE A 147 13.04 -0.38 3.39
C PHE A 147 12.73 -1.32 2.25
N GLU A 148 12.38 -2.55 2.61
CA GLU A 148 11.64 -3.50 1.79
C GLU A 148 10.29 -3.76 2.45
N ILE A 149 9.23 -3.60 1.67
CA ILE A 149 7.84 -3.70 2.10
C ILE A 149 7.13 -4.58 1.10
N GLU A 150 6.44 -5.60 1.59
CA GLU A 150 5.66 -6.48 0.75
C GLU A 150 4.33 -6.83 1.41
N LEU A 151 3.23 -6.45 0.78
CA LEU A 151 1.90 -6.89 1.14
C LEU A 151 1.39 -7.83 0.05
N LYS A 152 1.11 -9.08 0.39
CA LYS A 152 0.63 -10.09 -0.57
C LYS A 152 -0.82 -10.46 -0.31
N ASN A 153 -1.62 -10.50 -1.37
CA ASN A 153 -2.97 -11.07 -1.39
C ASN A 153 -3.87 -10.55 -0.26
N GLY A 154 -3.74 -9.26 0.05
CA GLY A 154 -4.58 -8.57 1.01
C GLY A 154 -6.01 -8.56 0.53
N LYS A 155 -6.93 -9.03 1.37
CA LYS A 155 -8.37 -8.89 1.17
C LYS A 155 -9.00 -8.36 2.44
N VAL A 156 -9.80 -7.31 2.37
CA VAL A 156 -10.33 -6.62 3.55
C VAL A 156 -11.69 -6.01 3.25
N LYS A 157 -12.52 -5.86 4.29
CA LYS A 157 -13.76 -5.10 4.23
C LYS A 157 -13.79 -4.14 5.41
N GLY A 158 -13.54 -2.86 5.14
CA GLY A 158 -13.71 -1.79 6.12
C GLY A 158 -15.18 -1.45 6.26
N GLU A 159 -15.74 -1.48 7.47
CA GLU A 159 -17.14 -1.11 7.73
C GLU A 159 -17.21 0.06 8.70
N GLY A 160 -18.29 0.84 8.63
CA GLY A 160 -18.51 1.98 9.54
C GLY A 160 -17.45 3.06 9.37
N ASP A 161 -16.80 3.44 10.46
CA ASP A 161 -15.76 4.48 10.47
C ASP A 161 -14.40 3.99 9.93
N TYR A 162 -14.31 2.71 9.55
CA TYR A 162 -13.06 2.05 9.12
C TYR A 162 -13.02 1.74 7.62
N GLY A 163 -13.95 2.28 6.84
CA GLY A 163 -13.95 2.12 5.38
C GLY A 163 -15.30 2.36 4.73
N ASP A 164 -15.37 2.14 3.43
CA ASP A 164 -16.54 2.46 2.60
C ASP A 164 -17.63 1.36 2.60
N GLY A 165 -17.47 0.31 3.42
CA GLY A 165 -18.37 -0.83 3.51
C GLY A 165 -18.20 -1.88 2.40
N LYS A 166 -17.28 -1.69 1.46
CA LYS A 166 -17.02 -2.65 0.37
C LYS A 166 -15.81 -3.52 0.66
N GLU A 167 -15.77 -4.64 -0.05
CA GLU A 167 -14.65 -5.56 -0.03
C GLU A 167 -13.60 -5.08 -1.04
N HIS A 168 -12.35 -5.00 -0.58
CA HIS A 168 -11.21 -4.54 -1.35
C HIS A 168 -10.08 -5.56 -1.36
N THR A 169 -9.29 -5.52 -2.41
CA THR A 169 -8.04 -6.28 -2.53
C THR A 169 -6.85 -5.35 -2.65
N ILE A 170 -5.73 -5.73 -2.04
CA ILE A 170 -4.48 -4.98 -2.11
C ILE A 170 -3.29 -5.92 -2.21
N SER A 171 -2.33 -5.56 -3.05
CA SER A 171 -0.98 -6.10 -3.05
C SER A 171 0.00 -4.97 -3.28
N LEU A 172 1.16 -5.02 -2.64
CA LEU A 172 2.14 -3.95 -2.66
C LEU A 172 3.52 -4.56 -2.62
N TYR A 173 4.41 -4.04 -3.45
CA TYR A 173 5.84 -4.27 -3.27
C TYR A 173 6.58 -2.95 -3.42
N TYR A 174 7.42 -2.64 -2.44
CA TYR A 174 8.28 -1.48 -2.43
C TYR A 174 9.66 -1.84 -1.88
N LYS A 175 10.70 -1.41 -2.58
CA LYS A 175 12.08 -1.45 -2.10
C LYS A 175 12.80 -0.17 -2.48
N GLY A 176 13.19 0.61 -1.48
CA GLY A 176 13.79 1.92 -1.72
C GLY A 176 13.91 2.81 -0.47
N LYS A 177 14.37 4.04 -0.69
CA LYS A 177 14.51 5.08 0.33
C LYS A 177 13.16 5.69 0.70
N LEU A 178 12.88 5.78 1.99
CA LEU A 178 11.75 6.53 2.52
C LEU A 178 12.22 7.93 2.91
N GLU A 179 11.51 8.96 2.44
CA GLU A 179 11.78 10.32 2.89
C GLU A 179 11.31 10.51 4.33
N LEU A 180 12.17 11.11 5.16
CA LEU A 180 11.82 11.46 6.53
C LEU A 180 10.86 12.66 6.53
N ILE A 181 9.80 12.55 7.30
CA ILE A 181 8.86 13.66 7.56
C ILE A 181 8.68 13.86 9.06
N GLU A 182 8.24 15.05 9.42
CA GLU A 182 7.71 15.39 10.75
C GLU A 182 6.27 15.85 10.50
N LEU A 183 5.29 15.11 11.04
CA LEU A 183 3.86 15.42 10.90
C LEU A 183 3.32 16.30 12.03
#